data_AF-A0A4V2XSJ3-F1
#
_entry.id   AF-A0A4V2XSJ3-F1
#
_cell.length_a   1.000
_cell.length_b   1.000
_cell.length_c   1.000
_cell.angle_alpha   90.00
_cell.angle_beta   90.00
_cell.angle_gamma   90.00
#
_symmetry.space_group_name_H-M   'P 1'
#
loop_
_entity.id
_entity.type
_entity.pdbx_description
1 polymer ?
#
loop_
_entity_poly.entity_id
_entity_poly.type
_entity_poly.pdbx_seq_one_letter_code
_entity_poly.pdbx_strand_id
1 'polypeptide(L)'
;MRRAELVDRAQAGDVGAFGELYDEYSLTVYRYIYARVSSSALAEDLTSETFVRALRALDSFRWQGRDFGAWLVTIARNLITDHYKSGRVRLEVVTDEIETHDRQTEGPEVDVLAAATAEVLRDAVASLPER
;
A
#
# COMPACT_ATOMS: atom_id res chain seq x y z
N MET A 1 5.12 19.81 -5.50
CA MET A 1 3.67 20.12 -5.42
C MET A 1 3.10 19.51 -4.15
N ARG A 2 1.98 20.02 -3.63
CA ARG A 2 1.34 19.41 -2.45
C ARG A 2 0.60 18.15 -2.93
N ARG A 3 0.74 17.00 -2.26
CA ARG A 3 0.06 15.73 -2.64
C ARG A 3 -1.44 15.90 -2.93
N ALA A 4 -2.10 16.78 -2.19
CA ALA A 4 -3.49 17.15 -2.42
C ALA A 4 -3.75 17.68 -3.84
N GLU A 5 -2.86 18.52 -4.35
CA GLU A 5 -2.95 19.10 -5.70
C GLU A 5 -2.77 18.05 -6.80
N LEU A 6 -1.87 17.08 -6.59
CA LEU A 6 -1.72 15.95 -7.52
C LEU A 6 -2.98 15.08 -7.56
N VAL A 7 -3.58 14.83 -6.40
CA VAL A 7 -4.86 14.10 -6.32
C VAL A 7 -5.97 14.87 -7.03
N ASP A 8 -6.10 16.18 -6.78
CA ASP A 8 -7.15 17.00 -7.41
C ASP A 8 -7.00 17.03 -8.94
N ARG A 9 -5.77 17.17 -9.45
CA ARG A 9 -5.49 17.10 -10.90
C ARG A 9 -5.76 15.71 -11.48
N ALA A 10 -5.34 14.66 -10.78
CA ALA A 10 -5.57 13.29 -11.23
C ALA A 10 -7.08 12.96 -11.27
N GLN A 11 -7.87 13.45 -10.30
CA GLN A 11 -9.35 13.38 -10.32
C GLN A 11 -9.96 14.18 -11.49
N ALA A 12 -9.30 15.25 -11.93
CA ALA A 12 -9.70 16.00 -13.12
C ALA A 12 -9.29 15.32 -14.45
N GLY A 13 -8.73 14.11 -14.41
CA GLY A 13 -8.33 13.33 -15.58
C GLY A 13 -6.88 13.52 -16.02
N ASP A 14 -6.06 14.21 -15.22
CA ASP A 14 -4.63 14.38 -15.51
C ASP A 14 -3.85 13.08 -15.22
N VAL A 15 -3.61 12.31 -16.27
CA VAL A 15 -2.83 11.06 -16.21
C VAL A 15 -1.40 11.29 -15.71
N GLY A 16 -0.81 12.45 -16.02
CA GLY A 16 0.53 12.80 -15.56
C GLY A 16 0.58 12.98 -14.04
N ALA A 17 -0.43 13.64 -13.47
CA ALA A 17 -0.54 13.83 -12.02
C ALA A 17 -0.70 12.49 -11.28
N PHE A 18 -1.42 11.52 -11.86
CA PHE A 18 -1.48 10.17 -11.30
C PHE A 18 -0.14 9.43 -11.43
N GLY A 19 0.59 9.64 -12.54
CA GLY A 19 1.95 9.12 -12.71
C GLY A 19 2.90 9.59 -11.60
N GLU A 20 2.86 10.87 -11.22
CA GLU A 20 3.65 11.40 -10.12
C GLU A 20 3.29 10.73 -8.76
N LEU A 21 1.99 10.49 -8.52
CA LEU A 21 1.54 9.72 -7.35
C LEU A 21 2.04 8.27 -7.40
N TYR A 22 2.05 7.64 -8.58
CA TYR A 22 2.60 6.30 -8.74
C TYR A 22 4.10 6.25 -8.40
N ASP A 23 4.88 7.17 -8.95
CA ASP A 23 6.33 7.23 -8.71
C ASP A 23 6.65 7.45 -7.22
N GLU A 24 5.85 8.25 -6.52
CA GLU A 24 6.03 8.51 -5.09
C GLU A 24 5.70 7.30 -4.21
N TYR A 25 4.62 6.56 -4.52
CA TYR A 25 4.09 5.54 -3.60
C TYR A 25 4.37 4.09 -4.01
N SER A 26 4.77 3.82 -5.26
CA SER A 26 4.92 2.46 -5.80
C SER A 26 5.86 1.58 -4.96
N LEU A 27 7.04 2.10 -4.60
CA LEU A 27 8.02 1.35 -3.80
C LEU A 27 7.49 1.06 -2.38
N THR A 28 6.77 2.00 -1.77
CA THR A 28 6.20 1.83 -0.43
C THR A 28 5.12 0.76 -0.43
N VAL A 29 4.22 0.79 -1.42
CA VAL A 29 3.18 -0.23 -1.60
C VAL A 29 3.80 -1.59 -1.88
N TYR A 30 4.79 -1.66 -2.77
CA TYR A 30 5.51 -2.90 -3.08
C TYR A 30 6.16 -3.50 -1.83
N ARG A 31 6.91 -2.72 -1.04
CA ARG A 31 7.54 -3.19 0.20
C ARG A 31 6.52 -3.70 1.22
N TYR A 32 5.40 -2.99 1.36
CA TYR A 32 4.30 -3.40 2.24
C TYR A 32 3.72 -4.76 1.84
N ILE A 33 3.50 -4.98 0.53
CA ILE A 33 2.96 -6.23 0.00
C ILE A 33 4.00 -7.34 0.09
N TYR A 34 5.24 -7.10 -0.34
CA TYR A 34 6.33 -8.07 -0.32
C TYR A 34 6.57 -8.62 1.09
N ALA A 35 6.55 -7.77 2.12
CA ALA A 35 6.68 -8.19 3.52
C ALA A 35 5.58 -9.16 3.99
N ARG A 36 4.45 -9.25 3.28
CA ARG A 36 3.30 -10.12 3.61
C ARG A 36 3.24 -11.37 2.76
N VAL A 37 3.62 -11.28 1.48
CA VAL A 37 3.50 -12.39 0.53
C VAL A 37 4.81 -13.14 0.28
N SER A 38 5.97 -12.54 0.62
CA SER A 38 7.32 -13.12 0.48
C SER A 38 7.63 -13.68 -0.92
N SER A 39 7.00 -13.13 -1.96
CA SER A 39 7.19 -13.50 -3.37
C SER A 39 7.28 -12.22 -4.20
N SER A 40 8.38 -12.05 -4.96
CA SER A 40 8.58 -10.84 -5.77
C SER A 40 7.51 -10.73 -6.86
N ALA A 41 7.28 -11.81 -7.61
CA ALA A 41 6.32 -11.83 -8.69
C ALA A 41 4.90 -11.49 -8.19
N LEU A 42 4.47 -12.12 -7.09
CA LEU A 42 3.16 -11.83 -6.53
C LEU A 42 3.08 -10.40 -5.96
N ALA A 43 4.17 -9.89 -5.38
CA ALA A 43 4.21 -8.52 -4.90
C ALA A 43 4.12 -7.50 -6.04
N GLU A 44 4.80 -7.74 -7.17
CA GLU A 44 4.72 -6.92 -8.39
C GLU A 44 3.30 -6.90 -8.96
N ASP A 45 2.66 -8.07 -9.07
CA ASP A 45 1.29 -8.20 -9.56
C ASP A 45 0.29 -7.45 -8.68
N LEU A 46 0.34 -7.69 -7.36
CA LEU A 46 -0.57 -7.04 -6.42
C LEU A 46 -0.31 -5.53 -6.30
N THR A 47 0.93 -5.07 -6.49
CA THR A 47 1.26 -3.64 -6.55
C THR A 47 0.59 -3.01 -7.75
N SER A 48 0.78 -3.59 -8.94
CA SER A 48 0.17 -3.10 -10.18
C SER A 48 -1.35 -3.03 -10.05
N GLU A 49 -1.96 -4.10 -9.53
CA GLU A 49 -3.40 -4.18 -9.34
C GLU A 49 -3.92 -3.18 -8.28
N THR A 50 -3.11 -2.87 -7.26
CA THR A 50 -3.42 -1.82 -6.28
C THR A 50 -3.58 -0.46 -6.97
N PHE A 51 -2.64 -0.09 -7.84
CA PHE A 51 -2.70 1.19 -8.55
C PHE A 51 -3.80 1.24 -9.61
N VAL A 52 -4.08 0.12 -10.28
CA VAL A 52 -5.25 0.03 -11.19
C VAL A 52 -6.56 0.26 -10.42
N ARG A 53 -6.73 -0.36 -9.25
CA ARG A 53 -7.89 -0.12 -8.39
C ARG A 53 -7.91 1.30 -7.84
N ALA A 54 -6.77 1.84 -7.45
CA ALA A 54 -6.66 3.22 -6.98
C ALA A 54 -7.11 4.21 -8.06
N LEU A 55 -6.62 4.06 -9.30
CA LEU A 55 -7.03 4.93 -10.41
C LEU A 55 -8.55 4.90 -10.63
N ARG A 56 -9.16 3.71 -10.61
CA ARG A 56 -10.61 3.54 -10.78
C ARG A 56 -11.44 4.11 -9.62
N ALA A 57 -10.89 4.10 -8.41
CA ALA A 57 -11.57 4.57 -7.21
C ALA A 57 -11.22 6.01 -6.84
N LEU A 58 -10.31 6.65 -7.59
CA LEU A 58 -9.71 7.94 -7.24
C LEU A 58 -10.75 9.04 -7.09
N ASP A 59 -11.78 9.06 -7.93
CA ASP A 59 -12.87 10.04 -7.88
C ASP A 59 -13.64 10.03 -6.54
N SER A 60 -13.62 8.90 -5.84
CA SER A 60 -14.26 8.76 -4.52
C SER A 60 -13.34 9.11 -3.36
N PHE A 61 -12.03 9.24 -3.60
CA PHE A 61 -11.07 9.53 -2.54
C PHE A 61 -11.24 10.95 -2.04
N ARG A 62 -11.29 11.11 -0.71
CA ARG A 62 -11.32 12.40 -0.04
C ARG A 62 -10.30 12.42 1.09
N TRP A 63 -9.63 13.55 1.24
CA TRP A 63 -8.72 13.82 2.35
C TRP A 63 -9.51 14.02 3.66
N GLN A 64 -9.99 12.92 4.26
CA GLN A 64 -10.74 12.90 5.52
C GLN A 64 -9.87 12.40 6.67
N GLY A 65 -8.72 13.04 6.90
CA GLY A 65 -7.76 12.64 7.94
C GLY A 65 -6.93 11.40 7.61
N ARG A 66 -7.20 10.72 6.48
CA ARG A 66 -6.36 9.65 5.92
C ARG A 66 -5.49 10.20 4.80
N ASP A 67 -4.18 9.96 4.89
CA ASP A 67 -3.22 10.27 3.82
C ASP A 67 -3.41 9.31 2.62
N PHE A 68 -3.06 9.77 1.42
CA PHE A 68 -3.19 8.99 0.19
C PHE A 68 -2.44 7.64 0.28
N GLY A 69 -1.25 7.60 0.90
CA GLY A 69 -0.52 6.35 1.10
C GLY A 69 -1.26 5.35 1.98
N ALA A 70 -1.93 5.81 3.05
CA ALA A 70 -2.74 4.94 3.91
C ALA A 70 -4.00 4.40 3.19
N TRP A 71 -4.53 5.16 2.23
CA TRP A 71 -5.59 4.68 1.35
C TRP A 71 -5.11 3.60 0.38
N LEU A 72 -3.94 3.78 -0.26
CA LEU A 72 -3.32 2.74 -1.10
C LEU A 72 -3.04 1.46 -0.31
N VAL A 73 -2.52 1.56 0.92
CA VAL A 73 -2.27 0.42 1.80
C VAL A 73 -3.57 -0.34 2.13
N THR A 74 -4.70 0.37 2.25
CA THR A 74 -6.01 -0.26 2.45
C THR A 74 -6.43 -1.09 1.23
N ILE A 75 -6.22 -0.57 0.01
CA ILE A 75 -6.49 -1.31 -1.22
C ILE A 75 -5.58 -2.56 -1.29
N ALA A 76 -4.27 -2.38 -1.06
CA ALA A 76 -3.30 -3.47 -1.07
C ALA A 76 -3.62 -4.57 -0.05
N ARG A 77 -4.01 -4.19 1.18
CA ARG A 77 -4.44 -5.13 2.22
C ARG A 77 -5.62 -5.97 1.76
N ASN A 78 -6.64 -5.35 1.18
CA ASN A 78 -7.82 -6.07 0.70
C ASN A 78 -7.44 -7.07 -0.40
N LEU A 79 -6.53 -6.69 -1.31
CA LEU A 79 -6.05 -7.59 -2.37
C LEU A 79 -5.28 -8.80 -1.84
N ILE A 80 -4.43 -8.59 -0.84
CA ILE A 80 -3.71 -9.69 -0.17
C ILE A 80 -4.72 -10.64 0.49
N THR A 81 -5.71 -10.11 1.22
CA THR A 81 -6.76 -10.92 1.85
C THR A 81 -7.55 -11.73 0.82
N ASP A 82 -7.96 -11.10 -0.28
CA ASP A 82 -8.69 -11.76 -1.35
C ASP A 82 -7.87 -12.87 -2.03
N HIS A 83 -6.58 -12.64 -2.24
CA HIS A 83 -5.66 -13.64 -2.79
C HIS A 83 -5.60 -14.90 -1.92
N TYR A 84 -5.39 -14.76 -0.61
CA TYR A 84 -5.31 -15.89 0.31
C TYR A 84 -6.67 -16.57 0.54
N LYS A 85 -7.76 -15.80 0.57
CA LYS A 85 -9.12 -16.37 0.65
C LYS A 85 -9.43 -17.21 -0.59
N SER A 86 -9.09 -16.72 -1.77
CA SER A 86 -9.30 -17.45 -3.04
C SER A 86 -8.40 -18.68 -3.14
N GLY A 87 -7.19 -18.64 -2.58
CA GLY A 87 -6.31 -19.80 -2.45
C GLY A 87 -6.90 -20.87 -1.54
N ARG A 88 -7.37 -20.47 -0.35
CA ARG A 88 -8.03 -21.37 0.62
C ARG A 88 -9.28 -22.03 0.06
N VAL A 89 -10.18 -21.28 -0.58
CA VAL A 89 -11.38 -21.87 -1.21
C VAL A 89 -11.01 -22.89 -2.28
N ARG A 90 -9.95 -22.65 -3.05
CA ARG A 90 -9.48 -23.59 -4.07
C ARG A 90 -8.84 -24.84 -3.48
N LEU A 91 -8.17 -24.72 -2.33
CA LEU A 91 -7.56 -25.82 -1.59
C LEU A 91 -8.59 -26.63 -0.79
N GLU A 92 -9.59 -25.99 -0.18
CA GLU A 92 -10.71 -26.65 0.52
C GLU A 92 -11.56 -27.51 -0.43
N VAL A 93 -11.59 -27.18 -1.72
CA VAL A 93 -12.22 -28.03 -2.76
C VAL A 93 -11.32 -29.21 -3.19
N VAL A 94 -10.01 -29.15 -2.90
CA VAL A 94 -9.02 -30.08 -3.45
C VAL A 94 -8.46 -31.03 -2.40
N THR A 95 -8.15 -30.61 -1.17
CA THR A 95 -7.66 -31.49 -0.10
C THR A 95 -7.67 -30.76 1.25
N ASP A 96 -8.24 -31.38 2.29
CA ASP A 96 -7.91 -31.10 3.69
C ASP A 96 -6.37 -31.13 3.87
N GLU A 97 -5.86 -30.27 4.76
CA GLU A 97 -4.43 -30.03 5.08
C GLU A 97 -3.75 -28.88 4.30
N ILE A 98 -3.88 -27.64 4.79
CA ILE A 98 -2.75 -26.69 4.89
C ILE A 98 -2.87 -25.92 6.22
N GLU A 99 -1.75 -25.88 6.97
CA GLU A 99 -1.57 -25.13 8.21
C GLU A 99 -2.08 -23.69 8.08
N THR A 100 -3.03 -23.34 8.96
CA THR A 100 -3.51 -21.97 9.10
C THR A 100 -2.41 -21.11 9.69
N HIS A 101 -1.79 -20.28 8.85
CA HIS A 101 -1.04 -19.12 9.34
C HIS A 101 -2.04 -18.09 9.90
N ASP A 102 -2.52 -18.37 11.10
CA ASP A 102 -3.24 -17.41 11.92
C ASP A 102 -2.22 -16.41 12.47
N ARG A 103 -1.94 -15.38 11.67
CA ARG A 103 -1.47 -14.11 12.24
C ARG A 103 -2.66 -13.20 12.33
N GLN A 104 -3.36 -13.30 13.45
CA GLN A 104 -4.05 -12.16 14.05
C GLN A 104 -3.16 -10.93 13.93
N THR A 105 -3.48 -10.05 12.98
CA THR A 105 -3.00 -8.68 12.99
C THR A 105 -4.24 -7.83 13.26
N GLU A 106 -4.70 -7.91 14.50
CA GLU A 106 -5.41 -6.80 15.12
C GLU A 106 -4.52 -5.56 14.96
N GLY A 107 -5.09 -4.48 14.44
CA GLY A 107 -4.34 -3.39 13.84
C GLY A 107 -3.54 -2.53 14.82
N PRO A 108 -2.58 -1.80 14.25
CA PRO A 108 -2.53 -0.35 14.38
C PRO A 108 -2.63 0.19 12.95
N GLU A 109 -3.77 0.76 12.54
CA GLU A 109 -4.03 1.13 11.14
C GLU A 109 -3.10 2.25 10.59
N VAL A 110 -2.03 2.61 11.31
CA VAL A 110 -1.29 3.88 11.26
C VAL A 110 0.24 3.70 11.38
N ASP A 111 0.78 2.55 11.81
CA ASP A 111 2.19 2.47 12.24
C ASP A 111 3.26 2.45 11.14
N VAL A 112 2.93 2.02 9.91
CA VAL A 112 3.96 1.96 8.85
C VAL A 112 4.23 3.34 8.25
N LEU A 113 3.25 4.25 8.26
CA LEU A 113 3.49 5.66 7.91
C LEU A 113 4.32 6.38 9.01
N ALA A 114 4.24 5.92 10.27
CA ALA A 114 5.06 6.39 11.39
C ALA A 114 6.51 5.87 11.35
N ALA A 115 6.74 4.63 10.89
CA ALA A 115 8.09 4.11 10.71
C ALA A 115 8.85 4.79 9.54
N ALA A 116 8.15 5.11 8.45
CA ALA A 116 8.74 5.84 7.32
C ALA A 116 9.08 7.30 7.64
N THR A 117 8.38 7.94 8.60
CA THR A 117 8.73 9.28 9.09
C THR A 117 9.85 9.25 10.13
N ALA A 118 9.93 8.23 11.00
CA ALA A 118 10.98 8.09 12.01
C ALA A 118 12.35 7.67 11.46
N GLU A 119 12.41 6.95 10.34
CA GLU A 119 13.68 6.60 9.66
C GLU A 119 14.30 7.85 9.02
N VAL A 120 13.49 8.65 8.30
CA VAL A 120 13.92 9.93 7.70
C VAL A 120 14.28 10.96 8.77
N LEU A 121 13.61 10.98 9.94
CA LEU A 121 13.99 11.82 11.09
C LEU A 121 15.30 11.37 11.75
N ARG A 122 15.59 10.06 11.82
CA ARG A 122 16.84 9.55 12.40
C ARG A 122 18.05 9.89 11.54
N ASP A 123 17.93 9.79 10.21
CA ASP A 123 18.98 10.21 9.29
C ASP A 123 19.17 11.75 9.27
N ALA A 124 18.10 12.52 9.46
CA ALA A 124 18.18 13.98 9.57
C ALA A 124 18.79 14.47 10.89
N VAL A 125 18.54 13.79 12.02
CA VAL A 125 19.18 14.11 13.32
C VAL A 125 20.65 13.65 13.34
N ALA A 126 20.99 12.57 12.63
CA ALA A 126 22.38 12.12 12.47
C ALA A 126 23.25 13.03 11.58
N SER A 127 22.65 13.99 10.86
CA SER A 127 23.35 14.92 9.98
C SER A 127 23.35 16.38 10.47
N LEU A 128 22.89 16.66 11.70
CA LEU A 128 23.03 17.98 12.30
C LEU A 128 24.48 18.21 12.77
N PRO A 129 25.16 19.27 12.30
CA PRO A 129 26.53 19.55 12.72
C PRO A 129 26.53 20.20 14.11
N GLU A 130 27.28 19.62 15.05
CA GLU A 130 27.59 20.27 16.32
C GLU A 130 28.71 21.31 16.13
N ARG A 131 28.31 22.57 15.97
CA ARG A 131 29.10 23.83 16.00
C ARG A 131 30.20 24.05 14.96
#